data_AF-A0A9P8ATN0-F1
#
_entry.id   AF-A0A9P8ATN0-F1
#
_cell.length_a   1.000
_cell.length_b   1.000
_cell.length_c   1.000
_cell.angle_alpha   90.00
_cell.angle_beta   90.00
_cell.angle_gamma   90.00
#
_symmetry.space_group_name_H-M   'P 1'
#
loop_
_entity.id
_entity.type
_entity.pdbx_description
1 polymer ?
#
loop_
_entity_poly.entity_id
_entity_poly.type
_entity_poly.pdbx_seq_one_letter_code
_entity_poly.pdbx_strand_id
1 'polypeptide(L)'
;MDYPDSRWNIVKYRADDPSAAHHPSHPRDKAKLVEGQREPNDPCLISLKIENTLAFSGSHIRPWILKLLQHLRMFGELKGINLSSTIMIRFAKAEQAVTALQAIHSPAFSSIANEGANTSYYDMPSNPDQVPHPSGSTRELELIRKVEDLQAHVRDLRRERMLRQTADSQASESLNALREQLSLAQSHADEEHKQSECYKTELENEITQSASLRRRVGEIELDLASRNQDYIEESDELKRTIDDMKTDLDARDLKLGDLEQRNKELEDLLGVKDRQLMASEGKRQMDVSKCCEMTCEIDQLRKSLLERDRQTEVLVAERDAMRLESEKWNREKNNFEARRKELEDKMARCDLKTAAKDSLVKVLHAKVDELKEKNKTCGATAVGLETRRLDLEAKLDVAMKVKEVAEKEVKTLRAKAVVTRKNLSMGFDETKKLSDEVRALRTQSRNKDIENSRLLVSIASLQSDLTTLQREREKESRHRNVWSDKKAIVRAQRCLEEFEETSFSRQRKPLTFEDVPWPVLTDVSTLGPRDITKKKISKFFAVAEESLGNERYWDMLERMYEAFKKQRWEKRGLLDSIADGQLCGELEHAREIIWAAVKPLWKD
;
A
#
# COMPACT_ATOMS: atom_id res chain seq x y z
N MET A 1 -35.24 -8.46 16.92
CA MET A 1 -33.88 -8.24 16.36
C MET A 1 -34.10 -7.47 15.09
N ASP A 2 -34.32 -6.18 15.28
CA ASP A 2 -34.97 -5.31 14.32
C ASP A 2 -33.92 -4.46 13.62
N TYR A 3 -34.10 -4.22 12.33
CA TYR A 3 -33.24 -3.36 11.52
C TYR A 3 -33.71 -1.89 11.60
N PRO A 4 -32.87 -0.94 12.03
CA PRO A 4 -33.15 0.48 11.85
C PRO A 4 -32.44 1.05 10.60
N ASP A 5 -33.27 1.39 9.62
CA ASP A 5 -33.31 2.68 8.92
C ASP A 5 -32.01 3.51 8.83
N SER A 6 -31.38 3.58 7.65
CA SER A 6 -30.26 4.49 7.36
C SER A 6 -30.73 5.74 6.59
N ARG A 7 -31.11 6.78 7.33
CA ARG A 7 -31.40 8.11 6.76
C ARG A 7 -30.11 8.87 6.46
N TRP A 8 -29.86 9.18 5.18
CA TRP A 8 -28.76 10.05 4.78
C TRP A 8 -29.13 11.53 4.92
N ASN A 9 -28.45 12.24 5.82
CA ASN A 9 -28.58 13.69 5.95
C ASN A 9 -27.79 14.40 4.84
N ILE A 10 -28.47 15.26 4.07
CA ILE A 10 -27.83 16.15 3.10
C ILE A 10 -27.50 17.47 3.81
N VAL A 11 -26.20 17.70 4.06
CA VAL A 11 -25.71 19.00 4.57
C VAL A 11 -25.61 19.98 3.40
N LYS A 12 -26.30 21.11 3.51
CA LYS A 12 -26.19 22.24 2.58
C LYS A 12 -24.90 23.02 2.89
N TYR A 13 -24.14 23.35 1.86
CA TYR A 13 -23.29 24.54 1.87
C TYR A 13 -23.80 25.54 0.85
N ARG A 14 -23.79 26.82 1.24
CA ARG A 14 -24.26 27.96 0.43
C ARG A 14 -23.08 28.91 0.27
N ALA A 15 -22.90 29.38 -0.96
CA ALA A 15 -22.14 30.54 -1.46
C ALA A 15 -21.06 31.19 -0.55
N ASP A 16 -19.90 31.47 -1.16
CA ASP A 16 -19.62 32.86 -1.56
C ASP A 16 -18.69 32.90 -2.80
N ASP A 17 -19.00 33.84 -3.69
CA ASP A 17 -18.21 34.32 -4.86
C ASP A 17 -17.44 35.60 -4.40
N PRO A 18 -16.52 36.27 -5.14
CA PRO A 18 -16.43 36.31 -6.61
C PRO A 18 -15.01 36.33 -7.24
N SER A 19 -14.92 36.11 -8.56
CA SER A 19 -14.11 36.97 -9.46
C SER A 19 -14.43 36.71 -10.94
N ALA A 20 -14.34 37.77 -11.76
CA ALA A 20 -14.82 37.77 -13.14
C ALA A 20 -13.68 37.86 -14.17
N ALA A 21 -13.86 37.23 -15.35
CA ALA A 21 -13.42 37.79 -16.65
C ALA A 21 -13.99 37.03 -17.87
N HIS A 22 -14.63 37.78 -18.77
CA HIS A 22 -14.74 37.61 -20.24
C HIS A 22 -15.01 36.23 -20.89
N HIS A 23 -16.22 36.10 -21.45
CA HIS A 23 -16.50 35.31 -22.66
C HIS A 23 -16.69 36.23 -23.88
N PRO A 24 -16.24 35.83 -25.09
CA PRO A 24 -16.71 36.40 -26.35
C PRO A 24 -17.95 35.65 -26.87
N SER A 25 -18.88 36.39 -27.48
CA SER A 25 -20.17 35.92 -27.99
C SER A 25 -20.15 35.53 -29.47
N HIS A 26 -20.82 34.45 -29.87
CA HIS A 26 -21.32 34.25 -31.24
C HIS A 26 -22.58 33.33 -31.27
N PRO A 27 -23.29 33.18 -32.42
CA PRO A 27 -24.69 33.60 -32.48
C PRO A 27 -25.72 32.47 -32.30
N ARG A 28 -26.96 32.88 -31.94
CA ARG A 28 -28.15 32.01 -31.93
C ARG A 28 -28.76 31.92 -33.33
N ASP A 29 -28.72 30.74 -33.94
CA ASP A 29 -29.67 30.40 -35.00
C ASP A 29 -31.01 30.01 -34.39
N LYS A 30 -32.08 30.72 -34.80
CA LYS A 30 -33.46 30.40 -34.44
C LYS A 30 -34.11 29.63 -35.60
N ALA A 31 -34.17 28.31 -35.50
CA ALA A 31 -35.01 27.51 -36.38
C ALA A 31 -36.49 27.90 -36.17
N LYS A 32 -37.18 28.30 -37.24
CA LYS A 32 -38.64 28.49 -37.24
C LYS A 32 -39.32 27.13 -37.26
N LEU A 33 -40.05 26.80 -36.20
CA LEU A 33 -40.98 25.67 -36.21
C LEU A 33 -42.18 26.04 -37.08
N VAL A 34 -42.51 25.22 -38.07
CA VAL A 34 -43.72 25.38 -38.91
C VAL A 34 -44.83 24.54 -38.28
N GLU A 35 -45.80 25.19 -37.64
CA GLU A 35 -47.02 24.55 -37.15
C GLU A 35 -47.97 24.24 -38.32
N GLY A 36 -47.82 23.04 -38.89
CA GLY A 36 -48.86 22.40 -39.68
C GLY A 36 -49.68 21.47 -38.81
N GLN A 37 -51.01 21.64 -38.77
CA GLN A 37 -51.91 20.71 -38.07
C GLN A 37 -51.75 19.30 -38.66
N ARG A 38 -51.26 18.36 -37.84
CA ARG A 38 -51.17 16.93 -38.15
C ARG A 38 -52.23 16.17 -37.34
N GLU A 39 -52.73 15.06 -37.88
CA GLU A 39 -53.63 14.19 -37.13
C GLU A 39 -52.87 13.48 -35.98
N PRO A 40 -53.47 13.34 -34.78
CA PRO A 40 -52.73 13.03 -33.55
C PRO A 40 -52.29 11.55 -33.39
N ASN A 41 -52.52 10.70 -34.40
CA ASN A 41 -52.39 9.24 -34.28
C ASN A 41 -51.23 8.61 -35.08
N ASP A 42 -50.45 9.38 -35.83
CA ASP A 42 -49.34 8.81 -36.59
C ASP A 42 -48.16 8.40 -35.70
N PRO A 43 -47.62 7.17 -35.87
CA PRO A 43 -46.55 6.65 -35.04
C PRO A 43 -45.21 7.31 -35.37
N CYS A 44 -44.71 8.15 -34.46
CA CYS A 44 -43.46 8.89 -34.64
C CYS A 44 -42.23 8.01 -34.34
N LEU A 45 -41.22 8.08 -35.21
CA LEU A 45 -39.90 7.48 -34.99
C LEU A 45 -38.90 8.58 -34.64
N ILE A 46 -38.20 8.46 -33.52
CA ILE A 46 -37.03 9.27 -33.19
C ILE A 46 -35.78 8.45 -33.45
N SER A 47 -34.86 9.01 -34.24
CA SER A 47 -33.51 8.50 -34.43
C SER A 47 -32.53 9.36 -33.61
N LEU A 48 -31.85 8.74 -32.65
CA LEU A 48 -30.80 9.36 -31.83
C LEU A 48 -29.45 8.78 -32.23
N LYS A 49 -28.68 9.56 -32.98
CA LYS A 49 -27.29 9.22 -33.31
C LYS A 49 -26.39 9.58 -32.13
N ILE A 50 -25.61 8.60 -31.65
CA ILE A 50 -24.59 8.79 -30.62
C ILE A 50 -23.23 8.71 -31.31
N GLU A 51 -22.40 9.75 -31.20
CA GLU A 51 -21.09 9.73 -31.84
C GLU A 51 -20.17 8.69 -31.18
N ASN A 52 -19.57 7.85 -32.02
CA ASN A 52 -19.18 6.50 -31.63
C ASN A 52 -17.81 6.42 -30.91
N THR A 53 -17.16 7.56 -30.65
CA THR A 53 -15.78 7.66 -30.16
C THR A 53 -15.62 7.39 -28.67
N LEU A 54 -16.69 7.48 -27.86
CA LEU A 54 -16.63 7.34 -26.40
C LEU A 54 -17.65 6.37 -25.79
N ALA A 55 -18.63 5.88 -26.53
CA ALA A 55 -19.75 5.12 -25.97
C ALA A 55 -19.39 3.69 -25.51
N PHE A 56 -18.48 3.01 -26.22
CA PHE A 56 -18.21 1.56 -26.05
C PHE A 56 -16.71 1.20 -26.11
N SER A 57 -15.88 1.85 -25.29
CA SER A 57 -14.49 1.41 -25.05
C SER A 57 -14.44 0.36 -23.94
N GLY A 58 -14.43 -0.92 -24.30
CA GLY A 58 -14.47 -2.04 -23.36
C GLY A 58 -15.90 -2.51 -23.00
N SER A 59 -16.00 -3.66 -22.34
CA SER A 59 -17.23 -4.44 -22.11
C SER A 59 -18.28 -3.82 -21.18
N HIS A 60 -18.19 -2.53 -20.88
CA HIS A 60 -19.09 -1.83 -19.96
C HIS A 60 -19.86 -0.73 -20.67
N ILE A 61 -21.16 -0.97 -20.87
CA ILE A 61 -22.14 0.06 -21.22
C ILE A 61 -22.06 1.16 -20.16
N ARG A 62 -21.73 2.39 -20.54
CA ARG A 62 -21.57 3.49 -19.57
C ARG A 62 -22.87 3.67 -18.75
N PRO A 63 -22.81 3.85 -17.41
CA PRO A 63 -24.01 3.91 -16.56
C PRO A 63 -25.05 4.97 -16.96
N TRP A 64 -24.65 6.04 -17.67
CA TRP A 64 -25.57 7.04 -18.18
C TRP A 64 -26.42 6.55 -19.36
N ILE A 65 -25.91 5.65 -20.21
CA ILE A 65 -26.66 5.07 -21.34
C ILE A 65 -27.83 4.25 -20.80
N LEU A 66 -27.59 3.46 -19.74
CA LEU A 66 -28.63 2.70 -19.05
C LEU A 66 -29.68 3.63 -18.42
N LYS A 67 -29.27 4.72 -17.76
CA LYS A 67 -30.20 5.73 -17.22
C LYS A 67 -31.02 6.40 -18.32
N LEU A 68 -30.41 6.76 -19.45
CA LEU A 68 -31.09 7.37 -20.59
C LEU A 68 -32.12 6.42 -21.21
N LEU A 69 -31.74 5.15 -21.46
CA LEU A 69 -32.65 4.12 -21.96
C LEU A 69 -33.80 3.85 -20.99
N GLN A 70 -33.53 3.79 -19.68
CA GLN A 70 -34.54 3.62 -18.64
C GLN A 70 -35.51 4.81 -18.60
N HIS A 71 -35.02 6.04 -18.78
CA HIS A 71 -35.84 7.24 -18.84
C HIS A 71 -36.71 7.28 -20.10
N LEU A 72 -36.14 6.98 -21.28
CA LEU A 72 -36.87 6.98 -22.54
C LEU A 72 -37.94 5.87 -22.64
N ARG A 73 -37.70 4.74 -21.96
CA ARG A 73 -38.71 3.67 -21.81
C ARG A 73 -39.94 4.09 -21.01
N MET A 74 -39.89 5.18 -20.23
CA MET A 74 -41.09 5.71 -19.56
C MET A 74 -42.03 6.45 -20.51
N PHE A 75 -41.58 6.82 -21.70
CA PHE A 75 -42.36 7.59 -22.69
C PHE A 75 -42.87 6.76 -23.87
N GLY A 76 -42.30 5.57 -24.14
CA GLY A 76 -42.70 4.75 -25.28
C GLY A 76 -42.09 3.34 -25.32
N GLU A 77 -42.54 2.53 -26.30
CA GLU A 77 -42.09 1.15 -26.47
C GLU A 77 -40.79 1.10 -27.32
N LEU A 78 -39.67 0.77 -26.67
CA LEU A 78 -38.37 0.65 -27.31
C LEU A 78 -38.31 -0.60 -28.20
N LYS A 79 -38.55 -0.47 -29.51
CA LYS A 79 -38.62 -1.60 -30.44
C LYS A 79 -37.26 -2.18 -30.88
N GLY A 80 -36.15 -1.50 -30.65
CA GLY A 80 -34.81 -2.04 -30.89
C GLY A 80 -33.68 -1.03 -30.68
N ILE A 81 -32.53 -1.52 -30.23
CA ILE A 81 -31.28 -0.74 -30.15
C ILE A 81 -30.35 -1.26 -31.24
N ASN A 82 -29.95 -0.42 -32.20
CA ASN A 82 -28.90 -0.78 -33.15
C ASN A 82 -27.55 -0.28 -32.61
N LEU A 83 -26.70 -1.21 -32.18
CA LEU A 83 -25.42 -0.91 -31.54
C LEU A 83 -24.37 -0.30 -32.49
N SER A 84 -24.69 -0.11 -33.78
CA SER A 84 -23.77 0.41 -34.79
C SER A 84 -23.53 1.93 -34.73
N SER A 85 -24.36 2.70 -34.01
CA SER A 85 -24.18 4.13 -33.59
C SER A 85 -25.51 4.88 -33.37
N THR A 86 -26.66 4.24 -33.61
CA THR A 86 -27.96 4.93 -33.69
C THR A 86 -29.05 4.19 -32.91
N ILE A 87 -29.64 4.84 -31.91
CA ILE A 87 -30.79 4.34 -31.16
C ILE A 87 -32.07 4.82 -31.85
N MET A 88 -32.95 3.89 -32.25
CA MET A 88 -34.26 4.23 -32.81
C MET A 88 -35.37 3.92 -31.81
N ILE A 89 -36.19 4.91 -31.49
CA ILE A 89 -37.30 4.79 -30.53
C ILE A 89 -38.59 5.13 -31.24
N ARG A 90 -39.57 4.22 -31.18
CA ARG A 90 -40.88 4.40 -31.80
C ARG A 90 -41.91 4.75 -30.72
N PHE A 91 -42.54 5.89 -30.88
CA PHE A 91 -43.59 6.37 -29.98
C PHE A 91 -44.97 6.09 -30.60
N ALA A 92 -45.94 5.80 -29.73
CA ALA A 92 -47.32 5.53 -30.17
C ALA A 92 -48.06 6.83 -30.54
N LYS A 93 -47.62 7.97 -29.99
CA LYS A 93 -48.15 9.30 -30.29
C LYS A 93 -47.02 10.31 -30.47
N ALA A 94 -47.25 11.32 -31.31
CA ALA A 94 -46.30 12.41 -31.51
C ALA A 94 -46.00 13.19 -30.22
N GLU A 95 -46.97 13.37 -29.33
CA GLU A 95 -46.81 14.03 -28.02
C GLU A 95 -45.73 13.36 -27.16
N GLN A 96 -45.73 12.01 -27.11
CA GLN A 96 -44.73 11.25 -26.35
C GLN A 96 -43.31 11.47 -26.88
N ALA A 97 -43.16 11.56 -28.20
CA ALA A 97 -41.89 11.87 -28.85
C ALA A 97 -41.40 13.28 -28.47
N VAL A 98 -42.29 14.27 -28.44
CA VAL A 98 -41.96 15.65 -28.01
C VAL A 98 -41.58 15.71 -26.53
N THR A 99 -42.32 15.04 -25.63
CA THR A 99 -41.96 14.99 -24.20
C THR A 99 -40.65 14.26 -23.96
N ALA A 100 -40.39 13.16 -24.67
CA ALA A 100 -39.11 12.45 -24.61
C ALA A 100 -37.94 13.32 -25.07
N LEU A 101 -38.11 14.11 -26.15
CA LEU A 101 -37.11 15.10 -26.57
C LEU A 101 -36.88 16.18 -25.52
N GLN A 102 -37.94 16.76 -24.94
CA GLN A 102 -37.79 17.76 -23.87
C GLN A 102 -37.05 17.17 -22.64
N ALA A 103 -37.28 15.91 -22.30
CA ALA A 103 -36.58 15.22 -21.23
C ALA A 103 -35.07 15.02 -21.54
N ILE A 104 -34.70 14.71 -22.78
CA ILE A 104 -33.28 14.64 -23.22
C ILE A 104 -32.58 16.00 -23.11
N HIS A 105 -33.29 17.11 -23.35
CA HIS A 105 -32.76 18.47 -23.25
C HIS A 105 -32.77 19.04 -21.81
N SER A 106 -33.21 18.25 -20.82
CA SER A 106 -33.18 18.63 -19.40
C SER A 106 -31.75 18.83 -18.89
N PRO A 107 -31.50 19.74 -17.92
CA PRO A 107 -30.19 19.90 -17.28
C PRO A 107 -29.60 18.60 -16.67
N ALA A 108 -30.44 17.59 -16.40
CA ALA A 108 -29.99 16.26 -15.97
C ALA A 108 -29.20 15.48 -17.04
N PHE A 109 -29.33 15.87 -18.31
CA PHE A 109 -28.67 15.24 -19.47
C PHE A 109 -27.96 16.26 -20.38
N SER A 110 -27.94 17.56 -20.04
CA SER A 110 -27.39 18.62 -20.90
C SER A 110 -25.88 18.51 -21.15
N SER A 111 -25.14 17.77 -20.30
CA SER A 111 -23.73 17.43 -20.56
C SER A 111 -23.53 16.46 -21.73
N ILE A 112 -24.61 15.85 -22.24
CA ILE A 112 -24.60 14.93 -23.40
C ILE A 112 -25.10 15.66 -24.66
N ALA A 113 -26.02 16.61 -24.52
CA ALA A 113 -26.67 17.29 -25.65
C ALA A 113 -25.76 18.27 -26.41
N ASN A 114 -24.64 18.72 -25.82
CA ASN A 114 -23.73 19.69 -26.44
C ASN A 114 -22.85 19.10 -27.56
N GLU A 115 -22.84 17.78 -27.78
CA GLU A 115 -21.99 17.10 -28.79
C GLU A 115 -22.79 16.47 -29.95
N GLY A 116 -23.83 17.16 -30.46
CA GLY A 116 -24.32 16.91 -31.83
C GLY A 116 -25.40 15.84 -32.01
N ALA A 117 -26.43 15.81 -31.16
CA ALA A 117 -27.59 14.92 -31.32
C ALA A 117 -28.49 15.32 -32.52
N ASN A 118 -28.11 14.92 -33.74
CA ASN A 118 -28.90 15.14 -34.94
C ASN A 118 -30.18 14.27 -34.95
N THR A 119 -31.34 14.92 -35.07
CA THR A 119 -32.65 14.25 -35.16
C THR A 119 -33.19 14.38 -36.57
N SER A 120 -33.51 13.26 -37.24
CA SER A 120 -34.13 13.26 -38.58
C SER A 120 -35.49 12.53 -38.58
N TYR A 121 -36.39 13.03 -39.42
CA TYR A 121 -37.75 12.51 -39.61
C TYR A 121 -37.88 11.98 -41.05
N TYR A 122 -38.48 10.80 -41.22
CA TYR A 122 -38.62 10.14 -42.52
C TYR A 122 -40.08 9.74 -42.77
N ASP A 123 -40.65 10.26 -43.86
CA ASP A 123 -41.90 9.80 -44.44
C ASP A 123 -41.63 8.77 -45.54
N MET A 124 -42.47 7.73 -45.63
CA MET A 124 -42.27 6.59 -46.55
C MET A 124 -43.10 6.76 -47.84
N PRO A 125 -42.50 6.71 -49.05
CA PRO A 125 -43.22 6.87 -50.31
C PRO A 125 -43.87 5.57 -50.82
N SER A 126 -44.89 5.72 -51.67
CA SER A 126 -45.65 4.63 -52.32
C SER A 126 -45.32 4.49 -53.81
N ASN A 127 -45.51 3.29 -54.35
CA ASN A 127 -44.96 2.81 -55.63
C ASN A 127 -45.86 3.10 -56.86
N PRO A 128 -45.30 3.32 -58.07
CA PRO A 128 -46.03 3.20 -59.33
C PRO A 128 -45.35 2.33 -60.41
N ASP A 129 -46.14 1.52 -61.12
CA ASP A 129 -45.78 0.79 -62.36
C ASP A 129 -46.33 1.52 -63.61
N GLN A 130 -45.65 1.41 -64.77
CA GLN A 130 -46.25 0.99 -66.08
C GLN A 130 -45.28 1.14 -67.29
N VAL A 131 -45.48 0.28 -68.29
CA VAL A 131 -44.76 0.18 -69.59
C VAL A 131 -45.78 0.18 -70.74
N PRO A 132 -45.45 0.69 -71.94
CA PRO A 132 -46.00 0.05 -73.16
C PRO A 132 -45.05 -0.04 -74.39
N HIS A 133 -45.18 -1.14 -75.15
CA HIS A 133 -44.78 -1.27 -76.57
C HIS A 133 -45.92 -0.79 -77.50
N PRO A 134 -45.78 -0.76 -78.86
CA PRO A 134 -46.24 -1.92 -79.67
C PRO A 134 -45.66 -2.10 -81.12
N SER A 135 -46.02 -3.23 -81.77
CA SER A 135 -46.31 -3.52 -83.22
C SER A 135 -45.66 -2.69 -84.37
N GLY A 136 -45.30 -3.18 -85.56
CA GLY A 136 -45.58 -4.37 -86.40
C GLY A 136 -45.26 -3.99 -87.88
N SER A 137 -45.59 -4.69 -88.99
CA SER A 137 -45.91 -6.09 -89.35
C SER A 137 -45.81 -6.22 -90.90
N THR A 138 -45.41 -7.36 -91.50
CA THR A 138 -45.39 -7.54 -93.00
C THR A 138 -45.14 -8.98 -93.48
N ARG A 139 -46.00 -9.50 -94.39
CA ARG A 139 -46.23 -10.96 -94.62
C ARG A 139 -45.41 -11.66 -95.72
N GLU A 140 -44.59 -10.94 -96.49
CA GLU A 140 -43.81 -11.52 -97.62
C GLU A 140 -42.30 -11.32 -97.42
N LEU A 141 -41.95 -10.16 -96.87
CA LEU A 141 -40.85 -10.05 -95.91
C LEU A 141 -40.88 -11.18 -94.87
N GLU A 142 -42.03 -11.77 -94.54
CA GLU A 142 -42.19 -12.86 -93.54
C GLU A 142 -41.60 -14.21 -93.97
N LEU A 143 -41.33 -14.47 -95.25
CA LEU A 143 -40.71 -15.73 -95.70
C LEU A 143 -39.19 -15.62 -95.82
N ILE A 144 -38.70 -14.48 -96.34
CA ILE A 144 -37.28 -14.14 -96.24
C ILE A 144 -36.91 -13.93 -94.76
N ARG A 145 -37.74 -13.21 -93.98
CA ARG A 145 -37.68 -13.24 -92.51
C ARG A 145 -37.73 -14.67 -92.01
N LYS A 146 -38.70 -15.55 -92.30
CA LYS A 146 -38.65 -16.93 -91.73
C LYS A 146 -37.33 -17.66 -91.97
N VAL A 147 -36.63 -17.44 -93.09
CA VAL A 147 -35.28 -18.01 -93.31
C VAL A 147 -34.19 -17.24 -92.55
N GLU A 148 -34.20 -15.91 -92.59
CA GLU A 148 -33.28 -15.04 -91.85
C GLU A 148 -33.47 -15.10 -90.33
N ASP A 149 -34.70 -15.34 -89.87
CA ASP A 149 -35.23 -15.57 -88.53
C ASP A 149 -34.89 -17.00 -88.09
N LEU A 150 -34.94 -18.01 -88.98
CA LEU A 150 -34.40 -19.34 -88.66
C LEU A 150 -32.88 -19.31 -88.55
N GLN A 151 -32.19 -18.55 -89.41
CA GLN A 151 -30.74 -18.33 -89.30
C GLN A 151 -30.37 -17.41 -88.13
N ALA A 152 -31.21 -16.44 -87.78
CA ALA A 152 -31.08 -15.65 -86.56
C ALA A 152 -31.32 -16.55 -85.36
N HIS A 153 -32.41 -17.31 -85.32
CA HIS A 153 -32.74 -18.28 -84.27
C HIS A 153 -31.66 -19.35 -84.10
N VAL A 154 -31.01 -19.84 -85.16
CA VAL A 154 -29.83 -20.73 -85.03
C VAL A 154 -28.60 -19.98 -84.50
N ARG A 155 -28.38 -18.72 -84.89
CA ARG A 155 -27.33 -17.87 -84.29
C ARG A 155 -27.63 -17.54 -82.83
N ASP A 156 -28.90 -17.34 -82.48
CA ASP A 156 -29.38 -16.99 -81.16
C ASP A 156 -29.42 -18.20 -80.24
N LEU A 157 -29.78 -19.39 -80.73
CA LEU A 157 -29.59 -20.67 -80.01
C LEU A 157 -28.10 -20.97 -79.78
N ARG A 158 -27.21 -20.60 -80.70
CA ARG A 158 -25.75 -20.71 -80.49
C ARG A 158 -25.25 -19.68 -79.47
N ARG A 159 -25.70 -18.42 -79.55
CA ARG A 159 -25.42 -17.39 -78.55
C ARG A 159 -25.95 -17.80 -77.18
N GLU A 160 -27.18 -18.28 -77.10
CA GLU A 160 -27.84 -18.75 -75.89
C GLU A 160 -27.12 -19.97 -75.32
N ARG A 161 -26.68 -20.93 -76.15
CA ARG A 161 -25.84 -22.04 -75.68
C ARG A 161 -24.51 -21.55 -75.12
N MET A 162 -23.84 -20.59 -75.78
CA MET A 162 -22.61 -20.01 -75.23
C MET A 162 -22.88 -19.21 -73.94
N LEU A 163 -23.96 -18.44 -73.88
CA LEU A 163 -24.38 -17.67 -72.69
C LEU A 163 -24.69 -18.60 -71.52
N ARG A 164 -25.40 -19.72 -71.77
CA ARG A 164 -25.62 -20.79 -70.78
C ARG A 164 -24.29 -21.40 -70.34
N GLN A 165 -23.40 -21.76 -71.26
CA GLN A 165 -22.06 -22.28 -70.90
C GLN A 165 -21.22 -21.28 -70.08
N THR A 166 -21.26 -19.98 -70.40
CA THR A 166 -20.59 -18.95 -69.60
C THR A 166 -21.25 -18.75 -68.23
N ALA A 167 -22.58 -18.83 -68.15
CA ALA A 167 -23.32 -18.75 -66.90
C ALA A 167 -23.06 -19.99 -66.02
N ASP A 168 -22.98 -21.19 -66.61
CA ASP A 168 -22.63 -22.43 -65.92
C ASP A 168 -21.17 -22.39 -65.40
N SER A 169 -20.23 -21.82 -66.18
CA SER A 169 -18.85 -21.59 -65.72
C SER A 169 -18.81 -20.59 -64.56
N GLN A 170 -19.48 -19.45 -64.69
CA GLN A 170 -19.57 -18.43 -63.63
C GLN A 170 -20.27 -18.96 -62.37
N ALA A 171 -21.29 -19.81 -62.51
CA ALA A 171 -21.96 -20.47 -61.40
C ALA A 171 -21.03 -21.50 -60.72
N SER A 172 -20.26 -22.26 -61.48
CA SER A 172 -19.24 -23.20 -60.97
C SER A 172 -18.13 -22.46 -60.21
N GLU A 173 -17.60 -21.38 -60.78
CA GLU A 173 -16.61 -20.49 -60.13
C GLU A 173 -17.18 -19.88 -58.84
N SER A 174 -18.42 -19.38 -58.88
CA SER A 174 -19.11 -18.83 -57.70
C SER A 174 -19.33 -19.88 -56.60
N LEU A 175 -19.72 -21.11 -56.96
CA LEU A 175 -19.88 -22.22 -56.02
C LEU A 175 -18.54 -22.65 -55.40
N ASN A 176 -17.44 -22.60 -56.16
CA ASN A 176 -16.12 -22.91 -55.64
C ASN A 176 -15.62 -21.80 -54.70
N ALA A 177 -15.80 -20.52 -55.05
CA ALA A 177 -15.51 -19.39 -54.16
C ALA A 177 -16.32 -19.46 -52.85
N LEU A 178 -17.60 -19.83 -52.90
CA LEU A 178 -18.43 -20.04 -51.70
C LEU A 178 -17.96 -21.24 -50.86
N ARG A 179 -17.48 -22.32 -51.48
CA ARG A 179 -16.87 -23.47 -50.76
C ARG A 179 -15.56 -23.09 -50.08
N GLU A 180 -14.71 -22.30 -50.73
CA GLU A 180 -13.46 -21.78 -50.15
C GLU A 180 -13.77 -20.85 -48.97
N GLN A 181 -14.72 -19.93 -49.11
CA GLN A 181 -15.18 -19.08 -48.00
C GLN A 181 -15.75 -19.88 -46.83
N LEU A 182 -16.55 -20.91 -47.10
CA LEU A 182 -17.10 -21.79 -46.06
C LEU A 182 -16.00 -22.62 -45.38
N SER A 183 -15.01 -23.11 -46.13
CA SER A 183 -13.84 -23.81 -45.56
C SER A 183 -12.97 -22.89 -44.70
N LEU A 184 -12.78 -21.63 -45.11
CA LEU A 184 -12.06 -20.62 -44.32
C LEU A 184 -12.82 -20.27 -43.03
N ALA A 185 -14.15 -20.08 -43.12
CA ALA A 185 -14.99 -19.82 -41.95
C ALA A 185 -14.99 -21.00 -40.97
N GLN A 186 -15.03 -22.25 -41.45
CA GLN A 186 -14.89 -23.44 -40.61
C GLN A 186 -13.52 -23.50 -39.93
N SER A 187 -12.43 -23.26 -40.67
CA SER A 187 -11.07 -23.20 -40.12
C SER A 187 -10.92 -22.09 -39.06
N HIS A 188 -11.61 -20.96 -39.20
CA HIS A 188 -11.62 -19.88 -38.22
C HIS A 188 -12.36 -20.29 -36.94
N ALA A 189 -13.56 -20.86 -37.08
CA ALA A 189 -14.36 -21.33 -35.96
C ALA A 189 -13.66 -22.44 -35.16
N ASP A 190 -12.98 -23.38 -35.83
CA ASP A 190 -12.17 -24.42 -35.20
C ASP A 190 -10.99 -23.83 -34.41
N GLU A 191 -10.38 -22.74 -34.90
CA GLU A 191 -9.27 -22.07 -34.22
C GLU A 191 -9.74 -21.23 -33.03
N GLU A 192 -10.87 -20.51 -33.16
CA GLU A 192 -11.53 -19.83 -32.03
C GLU A 192 -11.96 -20.83 -30.95
N HIS A 193 -12.48 -22.00 -31.32
CA HIS A 193 -12.80 -23.06 -30.37
C HIS A 193 -11.56 -23.59 -29.64
N LYS A 194 -10.44 -23.82 -30.35
CA LYS A 194 -9.16 -24.20 -29.72
C LYS A 194 -8.66 -23.13 -28.76
N GLN A 195 -8.72 -21.86 -29.14
CA GLN A 195 -8.33 -20.74 -28.26
C GLN A 195 -9.23 -20.68 -27.02
N SER A 196 -10.54 -20.86 -27.18
CA SER A 196 -11.50 -20.89 -26.07
C SER A 196 -11.22 -22.03 -25.07
N GLU A 197 -10.95 -23.25 -25.56
CA GLU A 197 -10.59 -24.37 -24.68
C GLU A 197 -9.20 -24.15 -24.01
N CYS A 198 -8.22 -23.56 -24.70
CA CYS A 198 -6.96 -23.14 -24.07
C CYS A 198 -7.23 -22.18 -22.89
N TYR A 199 -7.95 -21.08 -23.11
CA TYR A 199 -8.28 -20.10 -22.05
C TYR A 199 -9.07 -20.72 -20.89
N LYS A 200 -9.98 -21.64 -21.18
CA LYS A 200 -10.72 -22.39 -20.15
C LYS A 200 -9.79 -23.25 -19.29
N THR A 201 -8.84 -23.98 -19.90
CA THR A 201 -7.87 -24.76 -19.11
C THR A 201 -6.90 -23.87 -18.32
N GLU A 202 -6.52 -22.70 -18.84
CA GLU A 202 -5.75 -21.70 -18.08
C GLU A 202 -6.53 -21.19 -16.87
N LEU A 203 -7.82 -20.85 -17.04
CA LEU A 203 -8.70 -20.40 -15.96
C LEU A 203 -8.93 -21.50 -14.90
N GLU A 204 -9.12 -22.75 -15.29
CA GLU A 204 -9.22 -23.89 -14.35
C GLU A 204 -7.92 -24.10 -13.55
N ASN A 205 -6.75 -23.92 -14.19
CA ASN A 205 -5.45 -23.93 -13.53
C ASN A 205 -5.27 -22.75 -12.55
N GLU A 206 -5.76 -21.55 -12.88
CA GLU A 206 -5.75 -20.41 -11.96
C GLU A 206 -6.71 -20.61 -10.78
N ILE A 207 -7.91 -21.16 -11.00
CA ILE A 207 -8.89 -21.47 -9.95
C ILE A 207 -8.31 -22.49 -8.96
N THR A 208 -7.67 -23.56 -9.45
CA THR A 208 -7.04 -24.59 -8.60
C THR A 208 -5.82 -24.05 -7.86
N GLN A 209 -4.98 -23.22 -8.49
CA GLN A 209 -3.88 -22.51 -7.83
C GLN A 209 -4.39 -21.56 -6.74
N SER A 210 -5.46 -20.81 -7.01
CA SER A 210 -6.12 -19.89 -6.08
C SER A 210 -6.73 -20.64 -4.88
N ALA A 211 -7.34 -21.80 -5.10
CA ALA A 211 -7.86 -22.67 -4.03
C ALA A 211 -6.76 -23.31 -3.18
N SER A 212 -5.59 -23.61 -3.77
CA SER A 212 -4.40 -24.06 -3.03
C SER A 212 -3.84 -22.95 -2.13
N LEU A 213 -3.73 -21.72 -2.65
CA LEU A 213 -3.30 -20.56 -1.87
C LEU A 213 -4.26 -20.24 -0.72
N ARG A 214 -5.59 -20.29 -0.94
CA ARG A 214 -6.58 -20.10 0.14
C ARG A 214 -6.41 -21.11 1.28
N ARG A 215 -6.15 -22.39 0.98
CA ARG A 215 -5.89 -23.40 2.03
C ARG A 215 -4.64 -23.07 2.84
N ARG A 216 -3.53 -22.70 2.18
CA ARG A 216 -2.29 -22.29 2.86
C ARG A 216 -2.45 -21.02 3.71
N VAL A 217 -3.31 -20.09 3.31
CA VAL A 217 -3.64 -18.92 4.14
C VAL A 217 -4.41 -19.37 5.40
N GLY A 218 -5.42 -20.23 5.25
CA GLY A 218 -6.15 -20.78 6.41
C GLY A 218 -5.29 -21.61 7.36
N GLU A 219 -4.32 -22.37 6.85
CA GLU A 219 -3.31 -23.07 7.65
C GLU A 219 -2.47 -22.08 8.49
N ILE A 220 -1.99 -20.99 7.86
CA ILE A 220 -1.22 -19.94 8.55
C ILE A 220 -2.09 -19.17 9.57
N GLU A 221 -3.37 -18.92 9.26
CA GLU A 221 -4.31 -18.27 10.19
C GLU A 221 -4.57 -19.13 11.43
N LEU A 222 -4.67 -20.46 11.27
CA LEU A 222 -4.78 -21.40 12.38
C LEU A 222 -3.49 -21.47 13.22
N ASP A 223 -2.32 -21.54 12.58
CA ASP A 223 -1.02 -21.50 13.28
C ASP A 223 -0.84 -20.20 14.08
N LEU A 224 -1.26 -19.06 13.53
CA LEU A 224 -1.23 -17.76 14.21
C LEU A 224 -2.24 -17.68 15.35
N ALA A 225 -3.44 -18.24 15.17
CA ALA A 225 -4.43 -18.33 16.25
C ALA A 225 -3.92 -19.18 17.41
N SER A 226 -3.27 -20.32 17.13
CA SER A 226 -2.63 -21.17 18.15
C SER A 226 -1.55 -20.40 18.91
N ARG A 227 -0.62 -19.73 18.22
CA ARG A 227 0.44 -18.95 18.90
C ARG A 227 -0.10 -17.78 19.71
N ASN A 228 -1.16 -17.12 19.24
CA ASN A 228 -1.80 -16.06 20.00
C ASN A 228 -2.45 -16.61 21.28
N GLN A 229 -2.99 -17.83 21.25
CA GLN A 229 -3.48 -18.52 22.45
C GLN A 229 -2.33 -18.85 23.40
N ASP A 230 -1.21 -19.40 22.89
CA ASP A 230 0.00 -19.68 23.69
C ASP A 230 0.51 -18.41 24.40
N TYR A 231 0.54 -17.26 23.71
CA TYR A 231 0.95 -15.98 24.30
C TYR A 231 -0.03 -15.43 25.36
N ILE A 232 -1.33 -15.70 25.24
CA ILE A 232 -2.32 -15.35 26.26
C ILE A 232 -2.07 -16.19 27.52
N GLU A 233 -1.83 -17.49 27.37
CA GLU A 233 -1.55 -18.40 28.47
C GLU A 233 -0.22 -18.06 29.18
N GLU A 234 0.84 -17.73 28.43
CA GLU A 234 2.11 -17.24 28.99
C GLU A 234 1.94 -15.90 29.73
N SER A 235 1.15 -14.97 29.18
CA SER A 235 0.84 -13.70 29.82
C SER A 235 0.04 -13.88 31.13
N ASP A 236 -0.90 -14.82 31.18
CA ASP A 236 -1.68 -15.12 32.39
C ASP A 236 -0.87 -15.87 33.45
N GLU A 237 0.13 -16.66 33.06
CA GLU A 237 1.11 -17.26 33.99
C GLU A 237 2.06 -16.21 34.59
N LEU A 238 2.60 -15.32 33.76
CA LEU A 238 3.42 -14.18 34.21
C LEU A 238 2.63 -13.26 35.15
N LYS A 239 1.35 -13.01 34.85
CA LYS A 239 0.48 -12.21 35.71
C LYS A 239 0.25 -12.87 37.07
N ARG A 240 -0.02 -14.18 37.11
CA ARG A 240 -0.12 -14.95 38.36
C ARG A 240 1.18 -14.86 39.17
N THR A 241 2.33 -15.05 38.52
CA THR A 241 3.65 -14.89 39.17
C THR A 241 3.86 -13.49 39.77
N ILE A 242 3.43 -12.43 39.08
CA ILE A 242 3.50 -11.06 39.57
C ILE A 242 2.58 -10.84 40.79
N ASP A 243 1.37 -11.40 40.78
CA ASP A 243 0.42 -11.24 41.89
C ASP A 243 0.83 -12.08 43.13
N ASP A 244 1.46 -13.24 42.93
CA ASP A 244 2.15 -13.99 43.98
C ASP A 244 3.30 -13.16 44.58
N MET A 245 4.17 -12.57 43.75
CA MET A 245 5.28 -11.71 44.20
C MET A 245 4.81 -10.46 44.97
N LYS A 246 3.66 -9.87 44.62
CA LYS A 246 3.05 -8.78 45.40
C LYS A 246 2.58 -9.27 46.77
N THR A 247 1.90 -10.40 46.82
CA THR A 247 1.44 -11.00 48.09
C THR A 247 2.62 -11.29 49.03
N ASP A 248 3.74 -11.74 48.45
CA ASP A 248 5.00 -11.97 49.16
C ASP A 248 5.68 -10.69 49.66
N LEU A 249 5.52 -9.56 48.94
CA LEU A 249 5.99 -8.23 49.36
C LEU A 249 5.11 -7.66 50.47
N ASP A 250 3.78 -7.69 50.32
CA ASP A 250 2.83 -7.24 51.34
C ASP A 250 3.04 -7.98 52.67
N ALA A 251 3.32 -9.29 52.61
CA ALA A 251 3.66 -10.10 53.78
C ALA A 251 5.01 -9.71 54.43
N ARG A 252 5.98 -9.21 53.65
CA ARG A 252 7.25 -8.68 54.17
C ARG A 252 7.08 -7.31 54.79
N ASP A 253 6.26 -6.44 54.22
CA ASP A 253 5.98 -5.10 54.75
C ASP A 253 5.19 -5.17 56.07
N LEU A 254 4.22 -6.10 56.18
CA LEU A 254 3.57 -6.44 57.46
C LEU A 254 4.60 -6.85 58.52
N LYS A 255 5.53 -7.74 58.16
CA LYS A 255 6.59 -8.21 59.06
C LYS A 255 7.61 -7.11 59.40
N LEU A 256 7.84 -6.15 58.50
CA LEU A 256 8.66 -4.97 58.76
C LEU A 256 7.99 -4.08 59.81
N GLY A 257 6.68 -3.83 59.67
CA GLY A 257 5.88 -3.08 60.66
C GLY A 257 5.90 -3.72 62.04
N ASP A 258 5.76 -5.04 62.14
CA ASP A 258 5.91 -5.78 63.41
C ASP A 258 7.30 -5.58 64.05
N LEU A 259 8.36 -5.54 63.25
CA LEU A 259 9.73 -5.32 63.72
C LEU A 259 9.98 -3.85 64.12
N GLU A 260 9.44 -2.88 63.39
CA GLU A 260 9.50 -1.46 63.74
C GLU A 260 8.75 -1.17 65.06
N GLN A 261 7.54 -1.73 65.22
CA GLN A 261 6.78 -1.69 66.47
C GLN A 261 7.61 -2.27 67.63
N ARG A 262 8.21 -3.45 67.44
CA ARG A 262 9.01 -4.11 68.48
C ARG A 262 10.30 -3.36 68.81
N ASN A 263 10.93 -2.71 67.83
CA ASN A 263 12.07 -1.81 68.07
C ASN A 263 11.64 -0.60 68.90
N LYS A 264 10.49 0.02 68.59
CA LYS A 264 9.95 1.13 69.37
C LYS A 264 9.65 0.74 70.83
N GLU A 265 9.08 -0.45 71.05
CA GLU A 265 8.89 -1.00 72.40
C GLU A 265 10.22 -1.18 73.15
N LEU A 266 11.29 -1.59 72.45
CA LEU A 266 12.64 -1.70 73.02
C LEU A 266 13.27 -0.34 73.32
N GLU A 267 13.06 0.67 72.46
CA GLU A 267 13.49 2.06 72.70
C GLU A 267 12.78 2.67 73.92
N ASP A 268 11.46 2.49 74.04
CA ASP A 268 10.68 2.92 75.20
C ASP A 268 11.17 2.23 76.50
N LEU A 269 11.43 0.92 76.44
CA LEU A 269 11.99 0.15 77.56
C LEU A 269 13.41 0.62 77.95
N LEU A 270 14.28 0.91 76.96
CA LEU A 270 15.60 1.48 77.19
C LEU A 270 15.48 2.86 77.85
N GLY A 271 14.64 3.75 77.33
CA GLY A 271 14.42 5.07 77.92
C GLY A 271 13.84 5.01 79.34
N VAL A 272 13.03 4.01 79.69
CA VAL A 272 12.62 3.75 81.09
C VAL A 272 13.81 3.27 81.93
N LYS A 273 14.64 2.37 81.40
CA LYS A 273 15.79 1.81 82.10
C LYS A 273 16.89 2.86 82.35
N ASP A 274 17.13 3.76 81.41
CA ASP A 274 18.08 4.86 81.55
C ASP A 274 17.61 5.87 82.61
N ARG A 275 16.31 6.15 82.67
CA ARG A 275 15.71 6.95 83.75
C ARG A 275 15.84 6.26 85.12
N GLN A 276 15.71 4.93 85.19
CA GLN A 276 16.01 4.17 86.41
C GLN A 276 17.50 4.17 86.77
N LEU A 277 18.40 4.02 85.79
CA LEU A 277 19.84 4.08 85.98
C LEU A 277 20.23 5.43 86.55
N MET A 278 19.87 6.53 85.89
CA MET A 278 20.12 7.91 86.37
C MET A 278 19.59 8.16 87.79
N ALA A 279 18.43 7.59 88.16
CA ALA A 279 17.89 7.67 89.52
C ALA A 279 18.67 6.82 90.55
N SER A 280 19.37 5.77 90.12
CA SER A 280 20.21 4.90 90.96
C SER A 280 21.70 5.32 91.00
N GLU A 281 22.19 5.96 89.93
CA GLU A 281 23.57 6.45 89.73
C GLU A 281 23.89 7.58 90.71
N GLY A 282 22.90 8.46 90.96
CA GLY A 282 22.94 9.51 91.99
C GLY A 282 23.10 8.98 93.43
N LYS A 283 23.15 7.67 93.64
CA LYS A 283 23.43 7.00 94.92
C LYS A 283 24.70 6.14 94.92
N ARG A 284 25.45 6.08 93.80
CA ARG A 284 26.65 5.23 93.64
C ARG A 284 27.88 5.92 93.03
N GLN A 285 27.83 7.23 92.77
CA GLN A 285 29.02 7.98 92.31
C GLN A 285 30.03 8.28 93.44
N MET A 286 30.67 7.22 93.93
CA MET A 286 32.10 7.19 94.29
C MET A 286 32.68 5.81 93.87
N ASP A 287 33.76 5.85 93.09
CA ASP A 287 34.81 4.82 92.97
C ASP A 287 34.75 3.64 91.96
N VAL A 288 33.78 3.51 91.02
CA VAL A 288 33.81 2.38 90.02
C VAL A 288 33.57 2.75 88.53
N SER A 289 33.13 3.98 88.19
CA SER A 289 32.65 4.35 86.83
C SER A 289 33.58 3.94 85.66
N LYS A 290 34.89 4.20 85.80
CA LYS A 290 35.81 4.30 84.65
C LYS A 290 36.18 2.96 83.97
N CYS A 291 35.96 1.81 84.61
CA CYS A 291 36.28 0.50 84.03
C CYS A 291 35.11 -0.13 83.26
N CYS A 292 33.86 0.17 83.64
CA CYS A 292 32.68 -0.36 82.95
C CYS A 292 32.43 0.36 81.61
N GLU A 293 32.69 1.67 81.54
CA GLU A 293 32.57 2.49 80.33
C GLU A 293 33.44 1.93 79.19
N MET A 294 34.74 1.74 79.41
CA MET A 294 35.67 1.18 78.41
C MET A 294 35.29 -0.24 77.97
N THR A 295 34.71 -1.05 78.87
CA THR A 295 34.31 -2.43 78.55
C THR A 295 33.10 -2.44 77.60
N CYS A 296 32.12 -1.56 77.83
CA CYS A 296 30.95 -1.41 76.94
C CYS A 296 31.34 -0.86 75.56
N GLU A 297 32.28 0.09 75.53
CA GLU A 297 32.79 0.70 74.29
C GLU A 297 33.53 -0.34 73.41
N ILE A 298 34.33 -1.22 74.02
CA ILE A 298 34.98 -2.36 73.33
C ILE A 298 33.96 -3.32 72.71
N ASP A 299 32.86 -3.64 73.41
CA ASP A 299 31.85 -4.57 72.89
C ASP A 299 30.95 -3.94 71.80
N GLN A 300 30.70 -2.62 71.85
CA GLN A 300 30.07 -1.89 70.75
C GLN A 300 30.96 -1.87 69.49
N LEU A 301 32.27 -1.64 69.65
CA LEU A 301 33.23 -1.69 68.55
C LEU A 301 33.31 -3.09 67.93
N ARG A 302 33.31 -4.16 68.74
CA ARG A 302 33.28 -5.55 68.27
C ARG A 302 32.04 -5.89 67.45
N LYS A 303 30.84 -5.48 67.91
CA LYS A 303 29.60 -5.65 67.14
C LYS A 303 29.64 -4.90 65.81
N SER A 304 30.13 -3.67 65.84
CA SER A 304 30.27 -2.84 64.64
C SER A 304 31.27 -3.43 63.62
N LEU A 305 32.27 -4.16 64.09
CA LEU A 305 33.26 -4.81 63.23
C LEU A 305 32.67 -6.07 62.56
N LEU A 306 32.01 -6.94 63.34
CA LEU A 306 31.29 -8.12 62.81
C LEU A 306 30.22 -7.78 61.77
N GLU A 307 29.54 -6.64 61.93
CA GLU A 307 28.54 -6.18 60.96
C GLU A 307 29.18 -5.71 59.64
N ARG A 308 30.35 -5.05 59.70
CA ARG A 308 31.13 -4.72 58.49
C ARG A 308 31.69 -5.99 57.82
N ASP A 309 32.11 -6.98 58.60
CA ASP A 309 32.57 -8.25 58.05
C ASP A 309 31.43 -8.94 57.26
N ARG A 310 30.22 -9.00 57.83
CA ARG A 310 29.02 -9.45 57.10
C ARG A 310 28.74 -8.66 55.82
N GLN A 311 28.83 -7.33 55.88
CA GLN A 311 28.60 -6.50 54.69
C GLN A 311 29.65 -6.76 53.60
N THR A 312 30.91 -7.02 53.96
CA THR A 312 31.95 -7.39 53.00
C THR A 312 31.76 -8.81 52.43
N GLU A 313 31.27 -9.78 53.22
CA GLU A 313 30.87 -11.10 52.70
C GLU A 313 29.75 -11.00 51.66
N VAL A 314 28.71 -10.19 51.92
CA VAL A 314 27.61 -9.96 50.97
C VAL A 314 28.11 -9.32 49.66
N LEU A 315 28.95 -8.28 49.74
CA LEU A 315 29.53 -7.62 48.57
C LEU A 315 30.46 -8.55 47.76
N VAL A 316 31.17 -9.48 48.42
CA VAL A 316 31.97 -10.50 47.76
C VAL A 316 31.08 -11.51 47.01
N ALA A 317 29.98 -11.96 47.63
CA ALA A 317 29.03 -12.85 46.98
C ALA A 317 28.34 -12.18 45.76
N GLU A 318 27.95 -10.91 45.88
CA GLU A 318 27.35 -10.14 44.79
C GLU A 318 28.33 -9.93 43.61
N ARG A 319 29.60 -9.61 43.90
CA ARG A 319 30.67 -9.54 42.89
C ARG A 319 30.86 -10.86 42.15
N ASP A 320 30.83 -11.98 42.87
CA ASP A 320 31.06 -13.31 42.30
C ASP A 320 29.83 -13.80 41.51
N ALA A 321 28.62 -13.41 41.90
CA ALA A 321 27.41 -13.58 41.09
C ALA A 321 27.48 -12.79 39.77
N MET A 322 27.87 -11.49 39.81
CA MET A 322 28.07 -10.69 38.60
C MET A 322 29.16 -11.27 37.67
N ARG A 323 30.22 -11.89 38.22
CA ARG A 323 31.22 -12.61 37.42
C ARG A 323 30.59 -13.80 36.69
N LEU A 324 29.77 -14.61 37.37
CA LEU A 324 29.08 -15.76 36.78
C LEU A 324 28.09 -15.36 35.68
N GLU A 325 27.34 -14.26 35.86
CA GLU A 325 26.47 -13.72 34.83
C GLU A 325 27.25 -13.20 33.62
N SER A 326 28.35 -12.48 33.85
CA SER A 326 29.24 -12.02 32.78
C SER A 326 29.85 -13.18 31.99
N GLU A 327 30.24 -14.28 32.64
CA GLU A 327 30.67 -15.49 31.96
C GLU A 327 29.55 -16.15 31.16
N LYS A 328 28.33 -16.24 31.71
CA LYS A 328 27.15 -16.77 31.00
C LYS A 328 26.87 -15.96 29.74
N TRP A 329 26.87 -14.63 29.84
CA TRP A 329 26.68 -13.73 28.70
C TRP A 329 27.76 -13.88 27.63
N ASN A 330 29.02 -14.04 28.03
CA ASN A 330 30.12 -14.32 27.09
C ASN A 330 29.95 -15.68 26.37
N ARG A 331 29.45 -16.72 27.05
CA ARG A 331 29.13 -18.02 26.42
C ARG A 331 27.97 -17.88 25.42
N GLU A 332 26.93 -17.13 25.76
CA GLU A 332 25.80 -16.84 24.86
C GLU A 332 26.25 -16.03 23.64
N LYS A 333 27.04 -14.98 23.83
CA LYS A 333 27.64 -14.18 22.74
C LYS A 333 28.46 -15.06 21.78
N ASN A 334 29.33 -15.93 22.31
CA ASN A 334 30.13 -16.86 21.49
C ASN A 334 29.23 -17.83 20.69
N ASN A 335 28.12 -18.31 21.28
CA ASN A 335 27.13 -19.13 20.57
C ASN A 335 26.42 -18.37 19.45
N PHE A 336 26.11 -17.07 19.63
CA PHE A 336 25.54 -16.22 18.58
C PHE A 336 26.54 -15.99 17.43
N GLU A 337 27.81 -15.70 17.74
CA GLU A 337 28.87 -15.55 16.73
C GLU A 337 29.11 -16.85 15.95
N ALA A 338 29.09 -18.01 16.62
CA ALA A 338 29.18 -19.31 15.96
C ALA A 338 28.00 -19.58 15.00
N ARG A 339 26.75 -19.33 15.44
CA ARG A 339 25.55 -19.45 14.59
C ARG A 339 25.57 -18.49 13.40
N ARG A 340 26.05 -17.26 13.59
CA ARG A 340 26.22 -16.29 12.51
C ARG A 340 27.19 -16.80 11.46
N LYS A 341 28.35 -17.31 11.88
CA LYS A 341 29.35 -17.90 10.97
C LYS A 341 28.80 -19.11 10.20
N GLU A 342 28.03 -19.97 10.86
CA GLU A 342 27.36 -21.11 10.21
C GLU A 342 26.37 -20.67 9.12
N LEU A 343 25.66 -19.56 9.34
CA LEU A 343 24.74 -18.95 8.35
C LEU A 343 25.51 -18.31 7.19
N GLU A 344 26.61 -17.59 7.45
CA GLU A 344 27.49 -17.04 6.42
C GLU A 344 28.07 -18.17 5.53
N ASP A 345 28.54 -19.28 6.12
CA ASP A 345 28.96 -20.48 5.38
C ASP A 345 27.82 -21.14 4.57
N LYS A 346 26.58 -21.11 5.08
CA LYS A 346 25.39 -21.60 4.35
C LYS A 346 25.09 -20.73 3.13
N MET A 347 25.18 -19.40 3.25
CA MET A 347 25.00 -18.49 2.11
C MET A 347 26.09 -18.69 1.05
N ALA A 348 27.37 -18.74 1.45
CA ALA A 348 28.47 -18.97 0.51
C ALA A 348 28.32 -20.29 -0.30
N ARG A 349 27.80 -21.36 0.33
CA ARG A 349 27.45 -22.61 -0.36
C ARG A 349 26.27 -22.47 -1.33
N CYS A 350 25.30 -21.61 -1.04
CA CYS A 350 24.21 -21.28 -1.96
C CYS A 350 24.72 -20.50 -3.18
N ASP A 351 25.62 -19.53 -2.99
CA ASP A 351 26.19 -18.72 -4.07
C ASP A 351 27.09 -19.54 -5.00
N LEU A 352 27.87 -20.48 -4.46
CA LEU A 352 28.58 -21.48 -5.26
C LEU A 352 27.62 -22.36 -6.09
N LYS A 353 26.44 -22.70 -5.55
CA LYS A 353 25.43 -23.52 -6.23
C LYS A 353 24.67 -22.74 -7.31
N THR A 354 24.44 -21.44 -7.14
CA THR A 354 23.86 -20.59 -8.21
C THR A 354 24.89 -20.35 -9.32
N ALA A 355 26.14 -20.02 -8.99
CA ALA A 355 27.21 -19.88 -9.98
C ALA A 355 27.42 -21.15 -10.83
N ALA A 356 27.32 -22.34 -10.22
CA ALA A 356 27.36 -23.61 -10.94
C ALA A 356 26.16 -23.80 -11.90
N LYS A 357 24.95 -23.39 -11.49
CA LYS A 357 23.76 -23.40 -12.37
C LYS A 357 23.93 -22.43 -13.54
N ASP A 358 24.42 -21.22 -13.30
CA ASP A 358 24.62 -20.22 -14.35
C ASP A 358 25.67 -20.65 -15.38
N SER A 359 26.71 -21.37 -14.93
CA SER A 359 27.67 -22.03 -15.82
C SER A 359 26.99 -23.09 -16.71
N LEU A 360 26.15 -23.95 -16.13
CA LEU A 360 25.39 -24.96 -16.89
C LEU A 360 24.42 -24.31 -17.89
N VAL A 361 23.74 -23.23 -17.52
CA VAL A 361 22.85 -22.47 -18.40
C VAL A 361 23.62 -21.89 -19.60
N LYS A 362 24.84 -21.37 -19.39
CA LYS A 362 25.71 -20.89 -20.48
C LYS A 362 26.11 -22.01 -21.44
N VAL A 363 26.47 -23.19 -20.91
CA VAL A 363 26.80 -24.37 -21.73
C VAL A 363 25.60 -24.83 -22.57
N LEU A 364 24.39 -24.83 -22.00
CA LEU A 364 23.17 -25.18 -22.71
C LEU A 364 22.82 -24.18 -23.82
N HIS A 365 22.98 -22.88 -23.60
CA HIS A 365 22.78 -21.86 -24.64
C HIS A 365 23.76 -22.04 -25.81
N ALA A 366 25.05 -22.22 -25.54
CA ALA A 366 26.04 -22.50 -26.57
C ALA A 366 25.70 -23.76 -27.40
N LYS A 367 25.13 -24.80 -26.76
CA LYS A 367 24.68 -26.02 -27.44
C LYS A 367 23.46 -25.79 -28.33
N VAL A 368 22.53 -24.94 -27.92
CA VAL A 368 21.36 -24.55 -28.72
C VAL A 368 21.78 -23.78 -29.97
N ASP A 369 22.76 -22.88 -29.86
CA ASP A 369 23.23 -22.11 -31.00
C ASP A 369 24.09 -22.94 -31.96
N GLU A 370 24.90 -23.90 -31.45
CA GLU A 370 25.57 -24.94 -32.27
C GLU A 370 24.55 -25.73 -33.12
N LEU A 371 23.39 -26.08 -32.53
CA LEU A 371 22.33 -26.81 -33.23
C LEU A 371 21.57 -25.95 -34.25
N LYS A 372 21.38 -24.64 -33.98
CA LYS A 372 20.76 -23.71 -34.94
C LYS A 372 21.63 -23.54 -36.19
N GLU A 373 22.95 -23.40 -36.04
CA GLU A 373 23.85 -23.27 -37.19
C GLU A 373 23.94 -24.56 -38.01
N LYS A 374 23.95 -25.74 -37.37
CA LYS A 374 23.85 -27.02 -38.10
C LYS A 374 22.52 -27.19 -38.84
N ASN A 375 21.44 -26.60 -38.34
CA ASN A 375 20.14 -26.64 -39.02
C ASN A 375 20.08 -25.67 -40.23
N LYS A 376 20.87 -24.58 -40.23
CA LYS A 376 21.03 -23.72 -41.41
C LYS A 376 21.81 -24.40 -42.53
N THR A 377 22.87 -25.15 -42.20
CA THR A 377 23.75 -25.76 -43.21
C THR A 377 23.18 -27.01 -43.89
N CYS A 378 22.15 -27.64 -43.33
CA CYS A 378 21.41 -28.73 -43.99
C CYS A 378 20.28 -28.24 -44.93
N GLY A 379 20.05 -26.94 -45.08
CA GLY A 379 18.93 -26.39 -45.85
C GLY A 379 19.12 -26.27 -47.37
N ALA A 380 20.25 -26.69 -47.93
CA ALA A 380 20.64 -26.35 -49.31
C ALA A 380 21.29 -27.50 -50.11
N THR A 381 20.52 -28.53 -50.46
CA THR A 381 20.82 -29.42 -51.62
C THR A 381 19.61 -30.26 -52.03
N ALA A 382 18.88 -29.84 -53.07
CA ALA A 382 18.15 -30.70 -54.03
C ALA A 382 17.31 -29.85 -55.02
N VAL A 383 17.87 -29.55 -56.20
CA VAL A 383 17.09 -29.03 -57.35
C VAL A 383 17.56 -29.74 -58.62
N GLY A 384 16.61 -30.19 -59.44
CA GLY A 384 16.82 -30.74 -60.78
C GLY A 384 16.76 -32.28 -60.84
N LEU A 385 16.17 -32.89 -61.87
CA LEU A 385 15.49 -32.30 -63.04
C LEU A 385 14.48 -33.28 -63.67
N GLU A 386 13.57 -32.71 -64.43
CA GLU A 386 12.57 -33.36 -65.29
C GLU A 386 13.20 -34.32 -66.31
N THR A 387 12.89 -35.63 -66.27
CA THR A 387 12.58 -36.49 -67.45
C THR A 387 12.52 -38.00 -67.11
N ARG A 388 11.37 -38.64 -67.43
CA ARG A 388 11.21 -39.93 -68.15
C ARG A 388 9.86 -40.59 -67.83
N ARG A 389 8.86 -40.29 -68.67
CA ARG A 389 7.47 -40.77 -68.61
C ARG A 389 7.27 -42.25 -69.01
N LEU A 390 8.29 -43.09 -68.84
CA LEU A 390 8.26 -44.55 -69.09
C LEU A 390 8.86 -45.35 -67.91
N ASP A 391 9.15 -44.68 -66.80
CA ASP A 391 9.77 -45.26 -65.60
C ASP A 391 8.75 -45.40 -64.44
N LEU A 392 7.46 -45.16 -64.73
CA LEU A 392 6.42 -44.93 -63.72
C LEU A 392 5.75 -46.20 -63.18
N GLU A 393 5.78 -47.32 -63.92
CA GLU A 393 5.22 -48.59 -63.44
C GLU A 393 6.18 -49.29 -62.45
N ALA A 394 7.50 -49.24 -62.71
CA ALA A 394 8.50 -49.70 -61.74
C ALA A 394 8.60 -48.79 -60.49
N LYS A 395 8.24 -47.51 -60.62
CA LYS A 395 8.25 -46.55 -59.50
C LYS A 395 7.08 -46.71 -58.53
N LEU A 396 6.01 -47.43 -58.86
CA LEU A 396 4.89 -47.62 -57.91
C LEU A 396 5.31 -48.49 -56.70
N ASP A 397 6.02 -49.59 -56.94
CA ASP A 397 6.54 -50.47 -55.88
C ASP A 397 7.67 -49.82 -55.07
N VAL A 398 8.52 -49.01 -55.71
CA VAL A 398 9.54 -48.23 -55.01
C VAL A 398 8.90 -47.10 -54.21
N ALA A 399 7.89 -46.41 -54.73
CA ALA A 399 7.16 -45.36 -54.02
C ALA A 399 6.37 -45.90 -52.83
N MET A 400 5.82 -47.12 -52.89
CA MET A 400 5.20 -47.78 -51.74
C MET A 400 6.22 -48.06 -50.63
N LYS A 401 7.44 -48.52 -50.96
CA LYS A 401 8.53 -48.71 -49.98
C LYS A 401 9.08 -47.39 -49.45
N VAL A 402 9.24 -46.37 -50.29
CA VAL A 402 9.66 -45.01 -49.88
C VAL A 402 8.60 -44.36 -49.00
N LYS A 403 7.31 -44.55 -49.29
CA LYS A 403 6.21 -44.12 -48.43
C LYS A 403 6.25 -44.84 -47.07
N GLU A 404 6.54 -46.13 -47.03
CA GLU A 404 6.68 -46.86 -45.77
C GLU A 404 7.89 -46.39 -44.93
N VAL A 405 9.01 -46.04 -45.58
CA VAL A 405 10.17 -45.42 -44.92
C VAL A 405 9.82 -44.02 -44.43
N ALA A 406 9.18 -43.18 -45.26
CA ALA A 406 8.74 -41.84 -44.88
C ALA A 406 7.68 -41.86 -43.76
N GLU A 407 6.79 -42.86 -43.71
CA GLU A 407 5.86 -43.04 -42.60
C GLU A 407 6.56 -43.47 -41.30
N LYS A 408 7.61 -44.29 -41.38
CA LYS A 408 8.46 -44.63 -40.21
C LYS A 408 9.27 -43.41 -39.74
N GLU A 409 9.73 -42.57 -40.66
CA GLU A 409 10.43 -41.32 -40.36
C GLU A 409 9.48 -40.26 -39.77
N VAL A 410 8.28 -40.08 -40.32
CA VAL A 410 7.22 -39.23 -39.74
C VAL A 410 6.77 -39.77 -38.38
N LYS A 411 6.68 -41.09 -38.16
CA LYS A 411 6.40 -41.68 -36.84
C LYS A 411 7.52 -41.39 -35.82
N THR A 412 8.79 -41.51 -36.21
CA THR A 412 9.92 -41.19 -35.31
C THR A 412 10.07 -39.68 -35.07
N LEU A 413 9.78 -38.82 -36.05
CA LEU A 413 9.70 -37.37 -35.88
C LEU A 413 8.53 -36.95 -34.98
N ARG A 414 7.35 -37.57 -35.12
CA ARG A 414 6.21 -37.37 -34.19
C ARG A 414 6.55 -37.83 -32.78
N ALA A 415 7.24 -38.96 -32.61
CA ALA A 415 7.71 -39.40 -31.30
C ALA A 415 8.72 -38.41 -30.68
N LYS A 416 9.70 -37.92 -31.46
CA LYS A 416 10.63 -36.87 -31.03
C LYS A 416 9.91 -35.56 -30.67
N ALA A 417 8.90 -35.15 -31.44
CA ALA A 417 8.08 -33.98 -31.16
C ALA A 417 7.25 -34.10 -29.87
N VAL A 418 6.73 -35.29 -29.56
CA VAL A 418 6.06 -35.56 -28.28
C VAL A 418 7.04 -35.49 -27.11
N VAL A 419 8.26 -36.03 -27.27
CA VAL A 419 9.31 -35.95 -26.23
C VAL A 419 9.77 -34.51 -26.01
N THR A 420 10.01 -33.72 -27.07
CA THR A 420 10.38 -32.30 -26.91
C THR A 420 9.23 -31.47 -26.34
N ARG A 421 7.97 -31.71 -26.73
CA ARG A 421 6.80 -31.07 -26.11
C ARG A 421 6.69 -31.39 -24.63
N LYS A 422 6.96 -32.65 -24.22
CA LYS A 422 6.99 -33.04 -22.80
C LYS A 422 8.12 -32.36 -22.03
N ASN A 423 9.32 -32.28 -22.61
CA ASN A 423 10.46 -31.60 -21.99
C ASN A 423 10.24 -30.08 -21.86
N LEU A 424 9.62 -29.45 -22.85
CA LEU A 424 9.23 -28.04 -22.77
C LEU A 424 8.15 -27.82 -21.69
N SER A 425 7.16 -28.71 -21.59
CA SER A 425 6.14 -28.67 -20.52
C SER A 425 6.78 -28.69 -19.13
N MET A 426 7.71 -29.62 -18.87
CA MET A 426 8.41 -29.69 -17.58
C MET A 426 9.23 -28.42 -17.30
N GLY A 427 9.82 -27.80 -18.33
CA GLY A 427 10.51 -26.51 -18.20
C GLY A 427 9.58 -25.34 -17.86
N PHE A 428 8.35 -25.33 -18.38
CA PHE A 428 7.32 -24.37 -17.98
C PHE A 428 6.85 -24.58 -16.54
N ASP A 429 6.70 -25.83 -16.09
CA ASP A 429 6.35 -26.13 -14.70
C ASP A 429 7.47 -25.72 -13.71
N GLU A 430 8.74 -25.97 -14.05
CA GLU A 430 9.89 -25.54 -13.24
C GLU A 430 10.03 -24.01 -13.19
N THR A 431 9.87 -23.31 -14.32
CA THR A 431 9.92 -21.84 -14.34
C THR A 431 8.73 -21.20 -13.64
N LYS A 432 7.53 -21.79 -13.73
CA LYS A 432 6.37 -21.37 -12.94
C LYS A 432 6.62 -21.55 -11.44
N LYS A 433 7.17 -22.71 -11.03
CA LYS A 433 7.54 -23.00 -9.63
C LYS A 433 8.56 -22.00 -9.07
N LEU A 434 9.61 -21.67 -9.83
CA LEU A 434 10.59 -20.64 -9.45
C LEU A 434 9.98 -19.23 -9.39
N SER A 435 9.07 -18.90 -10.31
CA SER A 435 8.34 -17.61 -10.31
C SER A 435 7.45 -17.47 -9.07
N ASP A 436 6.74 -18.53 -8.68
CA ASP A 436 5.91 -18.55 -7.48
C ASP A 436 6.75 -18.54 -6.19
N GLU A 437 7.93 -19.18 -6.18
CA GLU A 437 8.89 -19.11 -5.07
C GLU A 437 9.46 -17.69 -4.89
N VAL A 438 9.85 -17.03 -5.99
CA VAL A 438 10.28 -15.61 -5.98
C VAL A 438 9.13 -14.70 -5.52
N ARG A 439 7.89 -14.99 -5.91
CA ARG A 439 6.71 -14.24 -5.46
C ARG A 439 6.49 -14.41 -3.95
N ALA A 440 6.62 -15.64 -3.44
CA ALA A 440 6.51 -15.95 -2.01
C ALA A 440 7.59 -15.23 -1.18
N LEU A 441 8.84 -15.23 -1.65
CA LEU A 441 9.95 -14.51 -1.00
C LEU A 441 9.71 -12.99 -0.99
N ARG A 442 9.18 -12.41 -2.08
CA ARG A 442 8.80 -10.98 -2.14
C ARG A 442 7.69 -10.64 -1.15
N THR A 443 6.67 -11.48 -1.00
CA THR A 443 5.63 -11.28 0.03
C THR A 443 6.19 -11.44 1.44
N GLN A 444 7.10 -12.40 1.66
CA GLN A 444 7.75 -12.57 2.97
C GLN A 444 8.61 -11.36 3.35
N SER A 445 9.36 -10.78 2.39
CA SER A 445 10.12 -9.54 2.62
C SER A 445 9.20 -8.39 3.02
N ARG A 446 8.14 -8.13 2.24
CA ARG A 446 7.18 -7.06 2.54
C ARG A 446 6.55 -7.21 3.93
N ASN A 447 6.23 -8.43 4.35
CA ASN A 447 5.69 -8.67 5.69
C ASN A 447 6.72 -8.35 6.78
N LYS A 448 8.01 -8.69 6.58
CA LYS A 448 9.09 -8.29 7.49
C LYS A 448 9.30 -6.77 7.52
N ASP A 449 9.17 -6.09 6.37
CA ASP A 449 9.33 -4.64 6.28
C ASP A 449 8.19 -3.91 7.02
N ILE A 450 6.96 -4.43 6.95
CA ILE A 450 5.80 -3.94 7.72
C ILE A 450 6.04 -4.18 9.23
N GLU A 451 6.52 -5.35 9.62
CA GLU A 451 6.77 -5.69 11.02
C GLU A 451 7.89 -4.84 11.62
N ASN A 452 9.00 -4.67 10.89
CA ASN A 452 10.07 -3.74 11.24
C ASN A 452 9.55 -2.30 11.39
N SER A 453 8.66 -1.85 10.50
CA SER A 453 8.05 -0.52 10.58
C SER A 453 7.20 -0.35 11.83
N ARG A 454 6.43 -1.37 12.23
CA ARG A 454 5.67 -1.38 13.49
C ARG A 454 6.58 -1.34 14.71
N LEU A 455 7.64 -2.14 14.73
CA LEU A 455 8.63 -2.15 15.81
C LEU A 455 9.33 -0.79 15.95
N LEU A 456 9.70 -0.13 14.85
CA LEU A 456 10.28 1.22 14.88
C LEU A 456 9.33 2.28 15.45
N VAL A 457 8.04 2.22 15.11
CA VAL A 457 7.02 3.10 15.71
C VAL A 457 6.84 2.82 17.21
N SER A 458 6.83 1.55 17.60
CA SER A 458 6.73 1.15 19.02
C SER A 458 7.95 1.62 19.83
N ILE A 459 9.17 1.45 19.30
CA ILE A 459 10.42 1.94 19.92
C ILE A 459 10.38 3.47 20.07
N ALA A 460 9.93 4.21 19.05
CA ALA A 460 9.81 5.66 19.13
C ALA A 460 8.77 6.12 20.17
N SER A 461 7.66 5.38 20.32
CA SER A 461 6.68 5.62 21.40
C SER A 461 7.31 5.39 22.77
N LEU A 462 7.90 4.22 22.99
CA LEU A 462 8.53 3.86 24.27
C LEU A 462 9.68 4.81 24.65
N GLN A 463 10.44 5.32 23.67
CA GLN A 463 11.44 6.37 23.90
C GLN A 463 10.78 7.68 24.35
N SER A 464 9.69 8.10 23.70
CA SER A 464 8.90 9.26 24.14
C SER A 464 8.41 9.07 25.59
N ASP A 465 7.77 7.94 25.87
CA ASP A 465 7.18 7.59 27.16
C ASP A 465 8.25 7.56 28.28
N LEU A 466 9.43 7.01 27.98
CA LEU A 466 10.57 6.98 28.89
C LEU A 466 11.13 8.38 29.15
N THR A 467 11.18 9.28 28.15
CA THR A 467 11.56 10.68 28.40
C THR A 467 10.51 11.45 29.21
N THR A 468 9.21 11.13 29.08
CA THR A 468 8.17 11.73 29.94
C THR A 468 8.27 11.23 31.37
N LEU A 469 8.45 9.92 31.60
CA LEU A 469 8.66 9.35 32.93
C LEU A 469 9.95 9.87 33.59
N GLN A 470 11.02 10.10 32.82
CA GLN A 470 12.22 10.76 33.33
C GLN A 470 11.92 12.20 33.78
N ARG A 471 11.17 12.98 32.98
CA ARG A 471 10.75 14.34 33.38
C ARG A 471 9.86 14.33 34.63
N GLU A 472 8.95 13.37 34.77
CA GLU A 472 8.09 13.23 35.95
C GLU A 472 8.89 12.83 37.19
N ARG A 473 9.75 11.82 37.10
CA ARG A 473 10.65 11.42 38.19
C ARG A 473 11.60 12.54 38.59
N GLU A 474 12.04 13.37 37.64
CA GLU A 474 12.76 14.60 37.95
C GLU A 474 11.91 15.64 38.67
N LYS A 475 10.65 15.84 38.28
CA LYS A 475 9.72 16.73 39.01
C LYS A 475 9.52 16.27 40.45
N GLU A 476 9.26 14.99 40.68
CA GLU A 476 9.22 14.39 42.02
C GLU A 476 10.54 14.59 42.80
N SER A 477 11.67 14.40 42.13
CA SER A 477 13.00 14.59 42.71
C SER A 477 13.31 16.06 43.02
N ARG A 478 12.73 17.03 42.28
CA ARG A 478 12.81 18.47 42.59
C ARG A 478 12.03 18.78 43.87
N HIS A 479 10.85 18.18 44.07
CA HIS A 479 10.05 18.41 45.28
C HIS A 479 10.71 17.91 46.58
N ARG A 480 11.54 16.86 46.53
CA ARG A 480 12.25 16.34 47.72
C ARG A 480 13.59 17.00 48.02
N ASN A 481 14.19 17.71 47.06
CA ASN A 481 15.57 18.16 47.17
C ASN A 481 15.68 19.68 47.14
N VAL A 482 16.21 20.27 48.23
CA VAL A 482 16.45 21.73 48.36
C VAL A 482 17.10 22.31 47.09
N TRP A 483 16.43 23.29 46.49
CA TRP A 483 16.90 23.98 45.30
C TRP A 483 18.15 24.83 45.62
N SER A 484 19.14 24.84 44.73
CA SER A 484 20.42 25.53 44.96
C SER A 484 20.98 26.11 43.67
N ASP A 485 21.83 27.13 43.79
CA ASP A 485 22.39 27.87 42.65
C ASP A 485 23.11 26.95 41.65
N LYS A 486 23.87 25.96 42.14
CA LYS A 486 24.52 24.93 41.29
C LYS A 486 23.51 24.10 40.48
N LYS A 487 22.35 23.75 41.08
CA LYS A 487 21.27 23.04 40.36
C LYS A 487 20.60 23.93 39.32
N ALA A 488 20.43 25.22 39.62
CA ALA A 488 19.87 26.17 38.66
C ALA A 488 20.77 26.29 37.41
N ILE A 489 22.09 26.35 37.58
CA ILE A 489 23.07 26.37 36.47
C ILE A 489 22.99 25.07 35.65
N VAL A 490 23.07 23.89 36.30
CA VAL A 490 22.97 22.59 35.61
C VAL A 490 21.63 22.43 34.88
N ARG A 491 20.53 22.91 35.47
CA ARG A 491 19.20 22.92 34.83
C ARG A 491 19.18 23.83 33.61
N ALA A 492 19.77 25.03 33.69
CA ALA A 492 19.85 25.95 32.57
C ALA A 492 20.67 25.38 31.40
N GLN A 493 21.81 24.73 31.67
CA GLN A 493 22.64 24.06 30.65
C GLN A 493 21.87 22.92 29.95
N ARG A 494 21.25 22.02 30.72
CA ARG A 494 20.47 20.92 30.14
C ARG A 494 19.24 21.41 29.37
N CYS A 495 18.49 22.36 29.93
CA CYS A 495 17.37 22.97 29.23
C CYS A 495 17.83 23.67 27.95
N LEU A 496 19.06 24.20 27.88
CA LEU A 496 19.60 24.83 26.68
C LEU A 496 19.87 23.80 25.58
N GLU A 497 20.48 22.66 25.94
CA GLU A 497 20.65 21.50 25.03
C GLU A 497 19.31 20.98 24.53
N GLU A 498 18.38 20.61 25.43
CA GLU A 498 17.03 20.14 25.06
C GLU A 498 16.29 21.18 24.20
N PHE A 499 16.40 22.47 24.53
CA PHE A 499 15.75 23.55 23.80
C PHE A 499 16.37 23.76 22.43
N GLU A 500 17.66 23.53 22.22
CA GLU A 500 18.30 23.64 20.90
C GLU A 500 17.97 22.47 19.98
N GLU A 501 17.91 21.24 20.50
CA GLU A 501 17.63 20.02 19.73
C GLU A 501 16.14 19.79 19.44
N THR A 502 15.25 20.15 20.37
CA THR A 502 13.82 19.79 20.27
C THR A 502 13.09 20.54 19.15
N SER A 503 12.38 19.80 18.29
CA SER A 503 11.42 20.39 17.34
C SER A 503 10.05 20.56 18.00
N PHE A 504 9.79 21.75 18.56
CA PHE A 504 8.50 22.09 19.15
C PHE A 504 7.41 22.22 18.08
N SER A 505 6.20 21.75 18.39
CA SER A 505 5.05 21.86 17.49
C SER A 505 3.75 21.74 18.27
N ARG A 506 2.74 22.52 17.86
CA ARG A 506 1.43 22.62 18.53
C ARG A 506 0.71 21.28 18.73
N GLN A 507 1.03 20.28 17.89
CA GLN A 507 0.37 18.97 17.85
C GLN A 507 1.15 17.86 18.59
N ARG A 508 2.49 17.92 18.67
CA ARG A 508 3.31 16.85 19.29
C ARG A 508 3.95 17.26 20.61
N LYS A 509 4.51 18.47 20.68
CA LYS A 509 5.14 19.02 21.89
C LYS A 509 4.98 20.55 21.85
N PRO A 510 3.88 21.11 22.39
CA PRO A 510 3.75 22.55 22.54
C PRO A 510 4.83 23.06 23.49
N LEU A 511 5.43 24.22 23.20
CA LEU A 511 6.42 24.83 24.08
C LEU A 511 5.76 25.26 25.40
N THR A 512 6.26 24.77 26.53
CA THR A 512 5.84 25.23 27.86
C THR A 512 6.86 26.20 28.46
N PHE A 513 6.47 26.91 29.52
CA PHE A 513 7.40 27.77 30.27
C PHE A 513 8.58 26.96 30.84
N GLU A 514 8.40 25.69 31.23
CA GLU A 514 9.48 24.91 31.84
C GLU A 514 10.56 24.44 30.85
N ASP A 515 10.22 24.35 29.55
CA ASP A 515 11.10 23.90 28.46
C ASP A 515 12.14 24.95 28.05
N VAL A 516 11.94 26.22 28.39
CA VAL A 516 12.82 27.32 27.99
C VAL A 516 13.97 27.46 29.01
N PRO A 517 15.24 27.61 28.57
CA PRO A 517 16.40 27.68 29.45
C PRO A 517 16.53 29.05 30.14
N TRP A 518 15.64 29.36 31.08
CA TRP A 518 15.68 30.63 31.81
C TRP A 518 16.94 30.74 32.70
N PRO A 519 17.81 31.75 32.48
CA PRO A 519 18.99 31.98 33.31
C PRO A 519 18.59 32.67 34.63
N VAL A 520 18.03 31.91 35.57
CA VAL A 520 17.57 32.38 36.89
C VAL A 520 17.93 31.38 37.99
N LEU A 521 18.32 31.87 39.16
CA LEU A 521 18.71 31.02 40.31
C LEU A 521 17.53 30.46 41.11
N THR A 522 16.32 31.01 40.94
CA THR A 522 15.09 30.53 41.61
C THR A 522 14.47 29.36 40.83
N ASP A 523 13.80 28.42 41.50
CA ASP A 523 13.14 27.31 40.80
C ASP A 523 12.03 27.81 39.88
N VAL A 524 12.16 27.49 38.59
CA VAL A 524 11.22 27.79 37.51
C VAL A 524 9.83 27.21 37.79
N SER A 525 9.70 26.13 38.57
CA SER A 525 8.39 25.59 38.97
C SER A 525 7.54 26.59 39.80
N THR A 526 8.19 27.57 40.41
CA THR A 526 7.58 28.62 41.26
C THR A 526 7.53 30.00 40.60
N LEU A 527 8.01 30.13 39.36
CA LEU A 527 8.07 31.39 38.62
C LEU A 527 7.07 31.41 37.46
N GLY A 528 6.52 32.57 37.15
CA GLY A 528 5.91 32.85 35.85
C GLY A 528 6.86 33.60 34.90
N PRO A 529 6.48 33.79 33.62
CA PRO A 529 7.25 34.60 32.67
C PRO A 529 7.46 36.04 33.15
N ARG A 530 6.46 36.61 33.86
CA ARG A 530 6.50 37.96 34.43
C ARG A 530 7.55 38.14 35.53
N ASP A 531 7.99 37.05 36.16
CA ASP A 531 9.00 37.07 37.22
C ASP A 531 10.44 37.13 36.70
N ILE A 532 10.63 36.98 35.39
CA ILE A 532 11.92 37.07 34.70
C ILE A 532 12.33 38.55 34.62
N THR A 533 13.33 38.92 35.43
CA THR A 533 13.80 40.31 35.54
C THR A 533 15.31 40.39 35.34
N LYS A 534 15.79 41.49 34.74
CA LYS A 534 17.22 41.74 34.48
C LYS A 534 18.09 41.48 35.71
N LYS A 535 17.64 41.84 36.92
CA LYS A 535 18.35 41.61 38.18
C LYS A 535 18.57 40.12 38.50
N LYS A 536 17.56 39.26 38.28
CA LYS A 536 17.70 37.81 38.47
C LYS A 536 18.68 37.20 37.47
N ILE A 537 18.64 37.68 36.23
CA ILE A 537 19.48 37.22 35.12
C ILE A 537 20.95 37.59 35.36
N SER A 538 21.24 38.85 35.69
CA SER A 538 22.62 39.27 36.04
C SER A 538 23.15 38.52 37.26
N LYS A 539 22.32 38.23 38.28
CA LYS A 539 22.74 37.40 39.42
C LYS A 539 23.06 35.95 39.00
N PHE A 540 22.28 35.36 38.10
CA PHE A 540 22.55 34.02 37.57
C PHE A 540 23.91 33.96 36.86
N PHE A 541 24.19 34.89 35.94
CA PHE A 541 25.45 34.85 35.20
C PHE A 541 26.68 35.09 36.09
N ALA A 542 26.62 35.99 37.08
CA ALA A 542 27.71 36.16 38.05
C ALA A 542 28.03 34.86 38.82
N VAL A 543 27.00 34.15 39.32
CA VAL A 543 27.21 32.87 40.03
C VAL A 543 27.63 31.74 39.08
N ALA A 544 27.23 31.80 37.81
CA ALA A 544 27.65 30.85 36.79
C ALA A 544 29.12 31.03 36.38
N GLU A 545 29.61 32.27 36.28
CA GLU A 545 31.01 32.61 36.02
C GLU A 545 31.92 32.02 37.11
N GLU A 546 31.57 32.26 38.39
CA GLU A 546 32.26 31.69 39.55
C GLU A 546 32.21 30.14 39.58
N SER A 547 31.12 29.53 39.10
CA SER A 547 30.87 28.08 39.26
C SER A 547 31.37 27.21 38.10
N LEU A 548 31.34 27.70 36.87
CA LEU A 548 31.65 26.92 35.67
C LEU A 548 33.12 27.05 35.21
N GLY A 549 33.77 28.15 35.60
CA GLY A 549 35.07 28.54 35.05
C GLY A 549 34.95 29.16 33.65
N ASN A 550 35.97 29.93 33.28
CA ASN A 550 35.93 30.88 32.15
C ASN A 550 35.42 30.26 30.83
N GLU A 551 36.04 29.18 30.34
CA GLU A 551 35.69 28.56 29.05
C GLU A 551 34.22 28.10 28.98
N ARG A 552 33.74 27.40 30.02
CA ARG A 552 32.36 26.87 30.08
C ARG A 552 31.32 27.95 30.31
N TYR A 553 31.71 29.04 30.99
CA TYR A 553 30.87 30.21 31.14
C TYR A 553 30.65 30.90 29.78
N TRP A 554 31.71 31.13 28.99
CA TRP A 554 31.59 31.75 27.67
C TRP A 554 30.78 30.92 26.67
N ASP A 555 30.99 29.59 26.61
CA ASP A 555 30.15 28.70 25.78
C ASP A 555 28.67 28.79 26.16
N MET A 556 28.34 28.70 27.46
CA MET A 556 26.97 28.83 27.91
C MET A 556 26.39 30.22 27.60
N LEU A 557 27.18 31.29 27.74
CA LEU A 557 26.76 32.66 27.47
C LEU A 557 26.50 32.91 25.98
N GLU A 558 27.36 32.42 25.10
CA GLU A 558 27.17 32.49 23.64
C GLU A 558 25.94 31.69 23.20
N ARG A 559 25.82 30.44 23.65
CA ARG A 559 24.66 29.59 23.34
C ARG A 559 23.35 30.21 23.85
N MET A 560 23.34 30.80 25.05
CA MET A 560 22.20 31.58 25.57
C MET A 560 21.90 32.81 24.71
N TYR A 561 22.92 33.59 24.33
CA TYR A 561 22.76 34.77 23.47
C TYR A 561 22.11 34.41 22.12
N GLU A 562 22.58 33.34 21.48
CA GLU A 562 22.00 32.82 20.24
C GLU A 562 20.59 32.24 20.44
N ALA A 563 20.38 31.45 21.50
CA ALA A 563 19.09 30.83 21.82
C ALA A 563 17.97 31.86 22.03
N PHE A 564 18.28 33.02 22.62
CA PHE A 564 17.32 34.11 22.88
C PHE A 564 17.23 35.17 21.75
N LYS A 565 17.80 34.95 20.55
CA LYS A 565 17.55 35.83 19.38
C LYS A 565 16.13 35.67 18.83
N LYS A 566 15.47 36.79 18.50
CA LYS A 566 14.08 36.80 17.96
C LYS A 566 13.96 35.94 16.71
N GLN A 567 14.86 36.16 15.76
CA GLN A 567 14.98 35.44 14.49
C GLN A 567 15.09 33.91 14.68
N ARG A 568 15.70 33.44 15.79
CA ARG A 568 15.84 32.01 16.09
C ARG A 568 14.53 31.41 16.62
N TRP A 569 13.75 32.17 17.38
CA TRP A 569 12.41 31.77 17.84
C TRP A 569 11.40 31.76 16.68
N GLU A 570 11.41 32.79 15.84
CA GLU A 570 10.60 32.91 14.62
C GLU A 570 10.91 31.78 13.63
N LYS A 571 12.19 31.56 13.28
CA LYS A 571 12.61 30.51 12.34
C LYS A 571 12.22 29.09 12.78
N ARG A 572 12.06 28.88 14.09
CA ARG A 572 11.70 27.58 14.69
C ARG A 572 10.21 27.45 15.02
N GLY A 573 9.37 28.46 14.73
CA GLY A 573 7.93 28.44 15.03
C GLY A 573 7.64 28.25 16.51
N LEU A 574 8.54 28.70 17.41
CA LEU A 574 8.42 28.42 18.84
C LEU A 574 7.17 29.04 19.44
N LEU A 575 6.88 30.29 19.07
CA LEU A 575 5.69 31.01 19.50
C LEU A 575 4.39 30.39 18.93
N ASP A 576 4.43 29.91 17.68
CA ASP A 576 3.29 29.24 17.02
C ASP A 576 2.96 27.87 17.65
N SER A 577 3.92 27.25 18.34
CA SER A 577 3.71 25.99 19.06
C SER A 577 2.87 26.14 20.33
N ILE A 578 2.69 27.37 20.82
CA ILE A 578 1.97 27.67 22.06
C ILE A 578 0.46 27.72 21.77
N ALA A 579 -0.35 27.10 22.62
CA ALA A 579 -1.81 27.12 22.48
C ALA A 579 -2.43 28.44 22.99
N ASP A 580 -1.93 28.95 24.12
CA ASP A 580 -2.41 30.16 24.79
C ASP A 580 -1.72 31.43 24.26
N GLY A 581 -2.52 32.35 23.73
CA GLY A 581 -2.05 33.64 23.20
C GLY A 581 -1.56 34.61 24.28
N GLN A 582 -2.07 34.53 25.51
CA GLN A 582 -1.58 35.36 26.62
C GLN A 582 -0.17 34.90 27.02
N LEU A 583 0.00 33.60 27.28
CA LEU A 583 1.31 33.01 27.59
C LEU A 583 2.34 33.28 26.48
N CYS A 584 1.92 33.26 25.21
CA CYS A 584 2.78 33.61 24.07
C CYS A 584 3.39 35.02 24.18
N GLY A 585 2.57 36.04 24.42
CA GLY A 585 3.05 37.42 24.58
C GLY A 585 3.91 37.62 25.84
N GLU A 586 3.58 36.93 26.93
CA GLU A 586 4.39 36.96 28.17
C GLU A 586 5.76 36.29 27.99
N LEU A 587 5.83 35.20 27.21
CA LEU A 587 7.07 34.52 26.85
C LEU A 587 7.95 35.35 25.91
N GLU A 588 7.37 36.00 24.90
CA GLU A 588 8.11 36.90 24.02
C GLU A 588 8.75 38.06 24.81
N HIS A 589 8.00 38.66 25.75
CA HIS A 589 8.50 39.72 26.62
C HIS A 589 9.63 39.24 27.55
N ALA A 590 9.47 38.09 28.20
CA ALA A 590 10.51 37.49 29.05
C ALA A 590 11.80 37.20 28.25
N ARG A 591 11.65 36.72 27.01
CA ARG A 591 12.75 36.49 26.07
C ARG A 591 13.45 37.79 25.66
N GLU A 592 12.73 38.88 25.47
CA GLU A 592 13.33 40.21 25.22
C GLU A 592 14.15 40.73 26.41
N ILE A 593 13.64 40.58 27.65
CA ILE A 593 14.35 40.96 28.87
C ILE A 593 15.69 40.21 28.98
N ILE A 594 15.70 38.89 28.69
CA ILE A 594 16.91 38.07 28.72
C ILE A 594 17.89 38.48 27.63
N TRP A 595 17.43 38.61 26.39
CA TRP A 595 18.32 39.03 25.30
C TRP A 595 18.94 40.41 25.57
N ALA A 596 18.17 41.36 26.12
CA ALA A 596 18.67 42.68 26.51
C ALA A 596 19.62 42.66 27.73
N ALA A 597 19.53 41.63 28.60
CA ALA A 597 20.43 41.43 29.73
C ALA A 597 21.73 40.71 29.35
N VAL A 598 21.66 39.72 28.45
CA VAL A 598 22.78 38.90 27.98
C VAL A 598 23.64 39.62 26.94
N LYS A 599 23.02 40.40 26.04
CA LYS A 599 23.73 41.12 24.96
C LYS A 599 24.92 42.00 25.38
N PRO A 600 24.90 42.77 26.49
CA PRO A 600 26.11 43.46 26.96
C PRO A 600 27.17 42.48 27.47
N LEU A 601 26.78 41.47 28.27
CA LEU A 601 27.70 40.49 28.85
C LEU A 601 28.49 39.68 27.80
N TRP A 602 27.93 39.50 26.60
CA TRP A 602 28.59 38.81 25.48
C TRP A 602 29.46 39.74 24.60
N LYS A 603 29.42 41.06 24.82
CA LYS A 603 30.16 42.06 24.03
C LYS A 603 31.38 42.65 24.73
N ASP A 604 31.35 42.62 26.06
CA ASP A 604 32.43 43.05 26.95
C ASP A 604 33.46 41.92 27.12
#